data_AF-A0A7K9AF83-F1
#
_entry.id   AF-A0A7K9AF83-F1
#
_cell.length_a   1.000
_cell.length_b   1.000
_cell.length_c   1.000
_cell.angle_alpha   90.00
_cell.angle_beta   90.00
_cell.angle_gamma   90.00
#
_symmetry.space_group_name_H-M   'P 1'
#
loop_
_entity.id
_entity.type
_entity.pdbx_description
1 polymer ?
#
loop_
_entity_poly.entity_id
_entity_poly.type
_entity_poly.pdbx_seq_one_letter_code
_entity_poly.pdbx_strand_id
1 'polypeptide(L)'
;DRWSQEDMLTLLECMKNNLPSNDGSKFKTTESHLDWEKVAFKDFSGEMCKMKWMEISNEVRKFRTLTELIMDAEEHVKNPYKGKKLK
;
A
#
# COMPACT_ATOMS: atom_id res chain seq x y z
N ASP A 1 15.27 1.88 -17.62
CA ASP A 1 13.93 1.89 -16.99
C ASP A 1 13.18 3.11 -17.49
N ARG A 2 11.89 3.01 -17.85
CA ARG A 2 11.10 4.17 -18.34
C ARG A 2 10.71 5.13 -17.20
N TRP A 3 10.83 4.69 -15.95
CA TRP A 3 10.44 5.44 -14.76
C TRP A 3 11.67 6.12 -14.13
N SER A 4 11.59 7.43 -13.97
CA SER A 4 12.57 8.20 -13.21
C SER A 4 12.25 8.13 -11.72
N GLN A 5 13.19 8.53 -10.87
CA GLN A 5 12.93 8.68 -9.43
C GLN A 5 11.77 9.64 -9.15
N GLU A 6 11.68 10.75 -9.89
CA GLU A 6 10.59 11.70 -9.80
C GLU A 6 9.23 11.07 -10.17
N ASP A 7 9.19 10.23 -11.21
CA ASP A 7 7.95 9.54 -11.61
C ASP A 7 7.49 8.57 -10.53
N MET A 8 8.41 7.86 -9.89
CA MET A 8 8.09 6.97 -8.77
C MET A 8 7.58 7.74 -7.56
N LEU A 9 8.17 8.89 -7.22
CA LEU A 9 7.66 9.74 -6.14
C LEU A 9 6.30 10.34 -6.46
N THR A 10 6.08 10.75 -7.71
CA THR A 10 4.79 11.26 -8.20
C THR A 10 3.70 10.19 -8.07
N LEU A 11 4.00 8.94 -8.45
CA LEU A 11 3.09 7.81 -8.24
C LEU A 11 2.67 7.69 -6.76
N LEU A 12 3.63 7.73 -5.83
CA LEU A 12 3.35 7.61 -4.39
C LEU A 12 2.49 8.77 -3.86
N GLU A 13 2.72 9.99 -4.36
CA GLU A 13 1.90 11.16 -4.04
C GLU A 13 0.48 11.03 -4.59
N CYS A 14 0.32 10.64 -5.86
CA CYS A 14 -0.98 10.36 -6.47
C CYS A 14 -1.76 9.30 -5.69
N MET A 15 -1.10 8.22 -5.27
CA MET A 15 -1.71 7.20 -4.42
C MET A 15 -2.18 7.77 -3.08
N LYS A 16 -1.32 8.52 -2.38
CA LYS A 16 -1.65 9.14 -1.09
C LYS A 16 -2.87 10.07 -1.17
N ASN A 17 -2.97 10.85 -2.24
CA ASN A 17 -4.10 11.76 -2.47
C ASN A 17 -5.42 11.03 -2.79
N ASN A 18 -5.34 9.76 -3.22
CA ASN A 18 -6.49 8.92 -3.51
C ASN A 18 -6.83 7.92 -2.39
N LEU A 19 -6.15 8.00 -1.23
CA LEU A 19 -6.52 7.21 -0.07
C LEU A 19 -7.75 7.81 0.64
N PRO A 20 -8.59 6.97 1.27
CA PRO A 20 -9.68 7.47 2.11
C PRO A 20 -9.11 8.26 3.29
N SER A 21 -9.78 9.36 3.67
CA SER A 21 -9.33 10.24 4.76
C SER A 21 -9.22 9.55 6.12
N ASN A 22 -9.89 8.40 6.29
CA ASN A 22 -9.79 7.55 7.46
C ASN A 22 -9.40 6.13 7.02
N ASP A 23 -8.14 5.95 6.61
CA ASP A 23 -7.58 4.64 6.25
C ASP A 23 -7.35 3.78 7.50
N GLY A 24 -8.43 3.21 8.03
CA GLY A 24 -8.40 2.25 9.14
C GLY A 24 -8.45 0.79 8.69
N SER A 25 -8.47 0.55 7.37
CA SER A 25 -8.57 -0.78 6.79
C SER A 25 -7.22 -1.48 6.72
N LYS A 26 -7.22 -2.81 6.60
CA LYS A 26 -5.98 -3.55 6.32
C LYS A 26 -5.42 -3.08 4.98
N PHE A 27 -4.10 -2.92 4.90
CA PHE A 27 -3.40 -2.53 3.68
C PHE A 27 -3.95 -3.20 2.41
N LYS A 28 -4.11 -4.54 2.42
CA LYS A 28 -4.53 -5.29 1.22
C LYS A 28 -5.93 -4.92 0.76
N THR A 29 -6.79 -4.55 1.71
CA THR A 29 -8.15 -4.08 1.42
C THR A 29 -8.09 -2.71 0.76
N THR A 30 -7.37 -1.76 1.35
CA THR A 30 -7.23 -0.40 0.80
C THR A 30 -6.58 -0.42 -0.59
N GLU A 31 -5.48 -1.18 -0.76
CA GLU A 31 -4.80 -1.37 -2.06
C GLU A 31 -5.75 -1.93 -3.13
N SER A 32 -6.60 -2.91 -2.78
CA SER A 32 -7.52 -3.54 -3.74
C SER A 32 -8.65 -2.61 -4.20
N HIS A 33 -9.00 -1.61 -3.39
CA HIS A 33 -10.05 -0.63 -3.70
C HIS A 33 -9.51 0.67 -4.30
N LEU A 34 -8.19 0.78 -4.46
CA LEU A 34 -7.59 1.97 -5.04
C LEU A 34 -8.09 2.16 -6.48
N ASP A 35 -8.57 3.36 -6.77
CA ASP A 35 -9.01 3.74 -8.11
C ASP A 35 -7.80 4.10 -8.96
N TRP A 36 -7.24 3.09 -9.64
CA TRP A 36 -5.99 3.22 -10.39
C TRP A 36 -6.09 4.20 -11.56
N GLU A 37 -7.29 4.43 -12.10
CA GLU A 37 -7.50 5.43 -13.15
C GLU A 37 -7.33 6.85 -12.61
N LYS A 38 -7.64 7.11 -11.33
CA LYS A 38 -7.35 8.39 -10.67
C LYS A 38 -5.90 8.53 -10.22
N VAL A 39 -5.15 7.44 -10.21
CA VAL A 39 -3.71 7.41 -9.89
C VAL A 39 -2.85 7.50 -11.15
N ALA A 40 -3.44 7.27 -12.32
CA ALA A 40 -2.81 7.50 -13.61
C ALA A 40 -2.32 8.96 -13.72
N PHE A 41 -1.13 9.15 -14.28
CA PHE A 41 -0.52 10.47 -14.42
C PHE A 41 0.43 10.50 -15.62
N LYS A 42 0.63 11.68 -16.22
CA LYS A 42 1.42 11.84 -17.46
C LYS A 42 0.94 10.82 -18.52
N ASP A 43 1.86 10.04 -19.08
CA ASP A 43 1.60 8.99 -20.07
C ASP A 43 1.47 7.58 -19.44
N PHE A 44 1.38 7.49 -18.10
CA PHE A 44 1.24 6.22 -17.39
C PHE A 44 -0.24 5.95 -17.10
N SER A 45 -0.76 4.86 -17.67
CA SER A 45 -2.11 4.38 -17.38
C SER A 45 -2.23 3.85 -15.95
N GLY A 46 -3.47 3.69 -15.45
CA GLY A 46 -3.73 3.12 -14.14
C GLY A 46 -3.11 1.73 -13.97
N GLU A 47 -3.13 0.91 -15.03
CA GLU A 47 -2.47 -0.40 -15.05
C GLU A 47 -0.94 -0.30 -14.92
N MET A 48 -0.30 0.66 -15.58
CA MET A 48 1.14 0.89 -15.44
C MET A 48 1.50 1.34 -14.02
N CYS A 49 0.73 2.27 -13.46
CA CYS A 49 0.87 2.72 -12.08
C CYS A 49 0.73 1.55 -11.09
N LYS A 50 -0.27 0.68 -11.29
CA LYS A 50 -0.49 -0.51 -10.47
C LYS A 50 0.69 -1.48 -10.54
N MET A 51 1.19 -1.79 -11.75
CA MET A 51 2.34 -2.67 -11.90
C MET A 51 3.57 -2.10 -11.20
N LYS A 52 3.87 -0.82 -11.39
CA LYS A 52 5.03 -0.18 -10.76
C LYS A 52 4.90 -0.13 -9.24
N TRP A 53 3.69 0.12 -8.71
CA TRP A 53 3.42 0.02 -7.27
C TRP A 53 3.69 -1.39 -6.72
N MET A 54 3.29 -2.44 -7.44
CA MET A 54 3.53 -3.82 -7.01
C MET A 54 5.03 -4.13 -6.94
N GLU A 55 5.82 -3.62 -7.88
CA GLU A 55 7.29 -3.74 -7.84
C GLU A 55 7.88 -3.01 -6.62
N ILE A 56 7.54 -1.74 -6.42
CA ILE A 56 8.04 -0.91 -5.30
C ILE A 56 7.65 -1.53 -3.96
N SER A 57 6.37 -1.86 -3.78
CA SER A 57 5.85 -2.40 -2.53
C SER A 57 6.42 -3.77 -2.20
N ASN A 58 6.71 -4.60 -3.21
CA ASN A 58 7.38 -5.88 -3.01
C ASN A 58 8.81 -5.69 -2.49
N GLU A 59 9.59 -4.75 -3.04
CA GLU A 59 10.93 -4.45 -2.54
C GLU A 59 10.89 -3.92 -1.11
N VAL A 60 10.00 -2.97 -0.80
CA VAL A 60 9.85 -2.43 0.57
C VAL A 60 9.45 -3.54 1.55
N ARG A 61 8.55 -4.43 1.16
CA ARG A 61 8.08 -5.54 2.01
C ARG A 61 9.10 -6.63 2.27
N LYS A 62 10.16 -6.74 1.46
CA LYS A 62 11.30 -7.62 1.78
C LYS A 62 12.02 -7.13 3.04
N PHE A 63 11.91 -5.85 3.37
CA PHE A 63 12.47 -5.26 4.57
C PHE A 63 11.41 -5.15 5.65
N ARG A 64 11.01 -6.28 6.25
CA ARG A 64 10.36 -6.25 7.56
C ARG A 64 11.44 -6.41 8.61
N THR A 65 11.62 -5.41 9.45
CA THR A 65 12.58 -5.51 10.56
C THR A 65 12.02 -6.43 11.64
N LEU A 66 12.92 -7.03 12.44
CA LEU A 66 12.51 -7.86 13.58
C LEU A 66 11.66 -7.06 14.57
N THR A 67 11.93 -5.76 14.74
CA THR A 67 11.15 -4.85 15.57
C THR A 67 9.70 -4.75 15.09
N GLU A 68 9.48 -4.54 13.80
CA GLU A 68 8.13 -4.50 13.22
C GLU A 68 7.39 -5.83 13.42
N LEU A 69 8.08 -6.96 13.22
CA LEU A 69 7.49 -8.28 13.44
C LEU A 69 7.10 -8.51 14.91
N ILE A 70 7.93 -8.06 15.86
CA ILE A 70 7.63 -8.14 17.30
C ILE A 70 6.42 -7.26 17.63
N MET A 71 6.34 -6.04 17.11
CA MET A 71 5.19 -5.16 17.34
C MET A 71 3.88 -5.76 16.84
N ASP A 72 3.89 -6.34 15.62
CA ASP A 72 2.72 -7.05 15.09
C ASP A 72 2.34 -8.28 15.92
N ALA A 73 3.34 -9.01 16.43
CA ALA A 73 3.12 -10.15 17.32
C ALA A 73 2.55 -9.71 18.68
N GLU A 74 3.06 -8.62 19.27
CA GLU A 74 2.53 -8.04 20.50
C GLU A 74 1.08 -7.58 20.32
N GLU A 75 0.75 -6.90 19.22
CA GLU A 75 -0.63 -6.52 18.92
C GLU A 75 -1.53 -7.77 18.77
N HIS A 76 -1.05 -8.81 18.10
CA HIS A 76 -1.80 -10.06 17.94
C HIS A 76 -2.07 -10.76 19.29
N VAL A 77 -1.08 -10.78 20.19
CA VAL A 77 -1.24 -11.36 21.54
C VAL A 77 -2.19 -10.51 22.38
N LYS A 78 -2.08 -9.17 22.33
CA LYS A 78 -2.95 -8.25 23.09
C LYS A 78 -4.38 -8.22 22.57
N ASN A 79 -4.59 -8.40 21.26
CA ASN A 79 -5.91 -8.38 20.63
C ASN A 79 -6.04 -9.46 19.53
N PRO A 80 -6.21 -10.74 19.90
CA PRO A 80 -6.25 -11.85 18.94
C PRO A 80 -7.48 -11.85 18.03
N TYR A 81 -8.47 -10.98 18.30
CA TYR A 81 -9.74 -10.89 17.57
C TYR A 81 -9.89 -9.62 16.73
N LYS A 82 -8.89 -8.74 16.68
CA LYS A 82 -8.95 -7.51 15.89
C LYS A 82 -9.21 -7.84 14.41
N GLY A 83 -10.41 -7.52 13.93
CA GLY A 83 -10.84 -7.76 12.55
C GLY A 83 -11.38 -9.17 12.24
N LYS A 84 -11.62 -10.03 13.24
CA LYS A 84 -12.47 -11.22 13.08
C LYS A 84 -13.89 -10.84 13.49
N LYS A 85 -14.87 -10.99 12.57
CA LYS A 85 -16.28 -10.98 12.97
C LYS A 85 -16.47 -12.20 13.88
N LEU A 86 -16.74 -11.96 15.17
CA LEU A 86 -17.22 -13.00 16.08
C LEU A 86 -18.47 -13.60 15.45
N LYS A 87 -18.44 -14.92 15.28
CA LYS A 87 -19.57 -15.70 14.77
C LYS A 87 -20.40 -16.18 15.95
#